data_AF-A0AAU3ZJB3-F1
#
_entry.id   AF-A0AAU3ZJB3-F1
#
_cell.length_a   1.000
_cell.length_b   1.000
_cell.length_c   1.000
_cell.angle_alpha   90.00
_cell.angle_beta   90.00
_cell.angle_gamma   90.00
#
_symmetry.space_group_name_H-M   'P 1'
#
loop_
_entity.id
_entity.type
_entity.pdbx_description
1 polymer ?
#
loop_
_entity_poly.entity_id
_entity_poly.type
_entity_poly.pdbx_seq_one_letter_code
_entity_poly.pdbx_strand_id
1 'polypeptide(L)'
;MARQADEAAEVTPPARGALVYDPATDRVGEFRDNVAYATLRPLGGGPVWQADPERIRPATPAERISAGVRAANDRTRDASALPRFDVSRPPLPVPGCETCADLAEQRDRARARFDGSDETDANVLLRRHQQQEHRT
;
A
#
# COMPACT_ATOMS: atom_id res chain seq x y z
N MET A 1 28.57 -25.61 21.45
CA MET A 1 29.94 -25.15 21.78
C MET A 1 30.60 -24.85 20.44
N ALA A 2 30.96 -23.65 19.99
CA ALA A 2 31.12 -22.30 20.55
C ALA A 2 30.63 -21.29 19.47
N ARG A 3 29.80 -20.27 19.77
CA ARG A 3 30.17 -18.95 20.29
C ARG A 3 31.34 -18.30 19.53
N GLN A 4 31.02 -17.50 18.51
CA GLN A 4 31.75 -16.28 18.19
C GLN A 4 30.72 -15.15 18.17
N ALA A 5 30.57 -14.56 19.34
CA ALA A 5 30.02 -13.23 19.50
C ALA A 5 31.15 -12.23 19.17
N ASP A 6 30.73 -11.02 18.83
CA ASP A 6 31.44 -9.80 19.20
C ASP A 6 32.71 -9.47 18.40
N GLU A 7 32.52 -9.14 17.12
CA GLU A 7 33.39 -8.15 16.49
C GLU A 7 32.61 -6.84 16.51
N ALA A 8 32.79 -6.08 17.60
CA ALA A 8 32.32 -4.71 17.73
C ALA A 8 32.92 -3.90 16.57
N ALA A 9 32.21 -3.88 15.46
CA ALA A 9 32.47 -2.99 14.35
C ALA A 9 32.50 -1.58 14.95
N GLU A 10 33.66 -0.94 14.85
CA GLU A 10 33.85 0.47 15.17
C GLU A 10 32.63 1.24 14.65
N VAL A 11 31.81 1.74 15.58
CA VAL A 11 30.48 2.32 15.29
C VAL A 11 30.71 3.68 14.64
N THR A 12 31.17 3.64 13.39
CA THR A 12 31.23 4.81 12.55
C THR A 12 29.79 5.17 12.26
N PRO A 13 29.33 6.38 12.65
CA PRO A 13 27.97 6.79 12.39
C PRO A 13 27.70 6.67 10.88
N PRO A 14 26.56 6.10 10.47
CA PRO A 14 26.23 5.92 9.07
C PRO A 14 26.35 7.25 8.32
N ALA A 15 26.80 7.21 7.06
CA ALA A 15 26.77 8.40 6.23
C ALA A 15 25.33 8.90 6.07
N ARG A 16 25.14 10.22 6.00
CA ARG A 16 23.84 10.79 5.62
C ARG A 16 23.38 10.22 4.28
N GLY A 17 22.15 9.75 4.21
CA GLY A 17 21.60 9.04 3.06
C GLY A 17 21.77 7.52 3.07
N ALA A 18 22.53 6.96 4.03
CA ALA A 18 22.69 5.52 4.15
C ALA A 18 21.39 4.83 4.58
N LEU A 19 21.13 3.63 4.04
CA LEU A 19 19.98 2.83 4.44
C LEU A 19 20.35 1.94 5.63
N VAL A 20 19.67 2.16 6.74
CA VAL A 20 19.86 1.44 8.00
C VAL A 20 18.59 0.71 8.39
N TYR A 21 18.77 -0.47 8.96
CA TYR A 21 17.72 -1.26 9.57
C TYR A 21 17.68 -0.96 11.07
N ASP A 22 16.47 -0.68 11.56
CA ASP A 22 16.15 -0.48 12.97
C ASP A 22 15.43 -1.73 13.50
N PRO A 23 16.10 -2.57 14.31
CA PRO A 23 15.50 -3.77 14.88
C PRO A 23 14.35 -3.49 15.85
N ALA A 24 14.28 -2.29 16.45
CA ALA A 24 13.22 -1.96 17.40
C ALA A 24 11.88 -1.74 16.70
N THR A 25 11.90 -1.25 15.45
CA THR A 25 10.70 -1.01 14.65
C THR A 25 10.51 -2.02 13.53
N ASP A 26 11.49 -2.90 13.29
CA ASP A 26 11.56 -3.82 12.14
C ASP A 26 11.40 -3.08 10.79
N ARG A 27 12.09 -1.95 10.66
CA ARG A 27 11.99 -1.06 9.48
C ARG A 27 13.35 -0.63 8.97
N VAL A 28 13.39 -0.35 7.67
CA VAL A 28 14.54 0.27 7.01
C VAL A 28 14.25 1.75 6.77
N GLY A 29 15.19 2.60 7.13
CA GLY A 29 15.13 4.04 6.94
C GLY A 29 16.41 4.61 6.36
N GLU A 30 16.29 5.78 5.74
CA GLU A 30 17.41 6.62 5.33
C GLU A 30 17.90 7.43 6.53
N PHE A 31 19.16 7.25 6.89
CA PHE A 31 19.81 7.98 7.97
C PHE A 31 20.00 9.46 7.61
N ARG A 32 19.50 10.37 8.46
CA ARG A 32 19.56 11.82 8.24
C ARG A 32 20.59 12.49 9.13
N ASP A 33 20.54 12.26 10.42
CA ASP A 33 21.48 12.78 11.39
C ASP A 33 21.48 11.93 12.67
N ASN A 34 22.46 12.20 13.52
CA ASN A 34 22.55 11.64 14.86
C ASN A 34 23.02 12.76 15.78
N VAL A 35 22.11 13.28 16.62
CA VAL A 35 22.43 14.28 17.65
C VAL A 35 22.42 13.63 19.02
N ALA A 36 21.32 12.95 19.36
CA ALA A 36 21.18 12.12 20.55
C ALA A 36 20.50 10.79 20.19
N TYR A 37 19.54 10.86 19.27
CA TYR A 37 18.98 9.72 18.56
C TYR A 37 19.29 9.86 17.07
N ALA A 38 19.36 8.72 16.38
CA ALA A 38 19.43 8.69 14.94
C ALA A 38 18.07 9.05 14.33
N THR A 39 18.02 10.08 13.49
CA THR A 39 16.82 10.46 12.75
C THR A 39 16.75 9.69 11.44
N LEU A 40 15.70 8.88 11.26
CA LEU A 40 15.49 8.05 10.08
C LEU A 40 14.28 8.51 9.27
N ARG A 41 14.42 8.55 7.95
CA ARG A 41 13.32 8.83 7.01
C ARG A 41 12.83 7.54 6.33
N PRO A 42 11.51 7.29 6.25
CA PRO A 42 10.99 6.12 5.53
C PRO A 42 11.17 6.23 4.02
N LEU A 43 11.41 5.11 3.34
CA LEU A 43 11.61 5.05 1.88
C LEU A 43 10.36 5.42 1.05
N GLY A 44 9.16 5.24 1.61
CA GLY A 44 7.89 5.54 0.95
C GLY A 44 7.33 6.94 1.25
N GLY A 45 8.03 7.74 2.05
CA GLY A 45 7.46 8.93 2.68
C GLY A 45 6.77 8.62 4.01
N GLY A 46 6.17 9.64 4.63
CA GLY A 46 5.57 9.55 5.97
C GLY A 46 6.45 10.15 7.08
N PRO A 47 6.02 10.00 8.35
CA PRO A 47 6.70 10.63 9.48
C PRO A 47 8.10 10.06 9.66
N VAL A 48 9.07 10.94 9.89
CA VAL A 48 10.40 10.55 10.37
C VAL A 48 10.29 9.95 11.76
N TRP A 49 11.21 9.04 12.09
CA TRP A 49 11.26 8.46 13.43
C TRP A 49 12.68 8.53 14.00
N GLN A 50 12.75 8.48 15.33
CA GLN A 50 14.00 8.43 16.07
C GLN A 50 14.31 6.98 16.43
N ALA A 51 15.57 6.59 16.27
CA ALA A 51 16.08 5.28 16.64
C ALA A 51 17.33 5.41 17.51
N ASP A 52 17.57 4.40 18.32
CA ASP A 52 18.79 4.30 19.10
C ASP A 52 19.99 4.07 18.16
N PRO A 53 20.98 4.99 18.13
CA PRO A 53 22.11 4.90 17.21
C PRO A 53 22.97 3.66 17.42
N GLU A 54 22.97 3.06 18.63
CA GLU A 54 23.75 1.85 18.92
C GLU A 54 23.06 0.56 18.43
N ARG A 55 21.75 0.63 18.15
CA ARG A 55 20.94 -0.53 17.75
C ARG A 55 20.69 -0.60 16.26
N ILE A 56 20.80 0.54 15.56
CA ILE A 56 20.67 0.59 14.11
C ILE A 56 21.90 -0.03 13.44
N ARG A 57 21.68 -0.73 12.33
CA ARG A 57 22.77 -1.33 11.55
C ARG A 57 22.58 -1.08 10.06
N PRO A 58 23.63 -1.19 9.24
CA PRO A 58 23.48 -1.20 7.79
C PRO A 58 22.42 -2.23 7.35
N ALA A 59 21.49 -1.79 6.50
CA ALA A 59 20.49 -2.68 5.93
C ALA A 59 21.13 -3.63 4.92
N THR A 60 20.81 -4.91 5.02
CA THR A 60 21.23 -5.94 4.06
C THR A 60 20.62 -5.68 2.68
N PRO A 61 21.19 -6.22 1.59
CA PRO A 61 20.59 -6.09 0.25
C PRO A 61 19.12 -6.53 0.20
N ALA A 62 18.79 -7.64 0.86
CA ALA A 62 17.42 -8.15 0.92
C ALA A 62 16.47 -7.18 1.65
N GLU A 63 16.87 -6.67 2.81
CA GLU A 63 16.07 -5.69 3.58
C GLU A 63 15.83 -4.40 2.79
N ARG A 64 16.84 -3.90 2.06
CA ARG A 64 16.70 -2.73 1.19
C ARG A 64 15.67 -2.97 0.08
N ILE A 65 15.74 -4.12 -0.58
CA ILE A 65 14.78 -4.49 -1.64
C ILE A 65 13.37 -4.62 -1.04
N SER A 66 13.21 -5.38 0.04
CA SER A 66 11.92 -5.58 0.70
C SER A 66 11.31 -4.27 1.18
N ALA A 67 12.12 -3.36 1.74
CA ALA A 67 11.65 -2.05 2.17
C ALA A 67 11.25 -1.16 0.98
N GLY A 68 11.98 -1.20 -0.13
CA GLY A 68 11.63 -0.50 -1.37
C GLY A 68 10.32 -1.02 -1.97
N VAL A 69 10.13 -2.34 -2.02
CA VAL A 69 8.87 -2.97 -2.48
C VAL A 69 7.71 -2.59 -1.57
N ARG A 70 7.89 -2.67 -0.25
CA ARG A 70 6.87 -2.24 0.72
C ARG A 70 6.50 -0.77 0.51
N ALA A 71 7.48 0.11 0.37
CA ALA A 71 7.26 1.53 0.10
C ALA A 71 6.52 1.79 -1.22
N ALA A 72 6.79 1.00 -2.27
CA ALA A 72 6.05 1.09 -3.53
C ALA A 72 4.59 0.66 -3.35
N ASN A 73 4.36 -0.47 -2.67
CA ASN A 73 3.02 -1.00 -2.42
C ASN A 73 2.17 -0.07 -1.55
N ASP A 74 2.76 0.47 -0.48
CA ASP A 74 2.08 1.37 0.44
C ASP A 74 1.70 2.68 -0.26
N ARG A 75 2.54 3.22 -1.16
CA ARG A 75 2.17 4.39 -1.96
C ARG A 75 0.95 4.16 -2.84
N THR A 76 0.75 2.97 -3.39
CA THR A 76 -0.47 2.64 -4.16
C THR A 76 -1.69 2.56 -3.25
N ARG A 77 -1.52 2.11 -2.01
CA ARG A 77 -2.58 2.06 -1.00
C ARG A 77 -2.92 3.45 -0.46
N ASP A 78 -1.94 4.31 -0.24
CA ASP A 78 -2.16 5.70 0.19
C ASP A 78 -2.68 6.57 -0.96
N ALA A 79 -2.28 6.29 -2.21
CA ALA A 79 -2.90 6.84 -3.40
C ALA A 79 -4.36 6.36 -3.58
N SER A 80 -4.81 5.41 -2.78
CA SER A 80 -6.22 5.07 -2.62
C SER A 80 -6.85 5.89 -1.51
N ALA A 81 -6.99 7.19 -1.76
CA ALA A 81 -8.34 7.71 -1.73
C ALA A 81 -9.12 6.90 -2.77
N LEU A 82 -9.66 5.74 -2.37
CA LEU A 82 -10.72 5.11 -3.15
C LEU A 82 -11.69 6.24 -3.52
N PRO A 83 -12.21 6.30 -4.76
CA PRO A 83 -13.26 7.25 -5.07
C PRO A 83 -14.31 7.23 -3.95
N ARG A 84 -14.94 8.37 -3.65
CA ARG A 84 -15.99 8.49 -2.59
C ARG A 84 -17.09 7.40 -2.68
N PHE A 85 -17.14 6.69 -3.81
CA PHE A 85 -17.86 5.45 -4.02
C PHE A 85 -16.88 4.30 -4.20
N ASP A 86 -16.99 3.29 -3.35
CA ASP A 86 -16.28 2.02 -3.52
C ASP A 86 -16.63 1.41 -4.89
N VAL A 87 -15.69 1.47 -5.84
CA VAL A 87 -15.85 0.90 -7.19
C VAL A 87 -16.04 -0.61 -7.18
N SER A 88 -15.60 -1.27 -6.09
CA SER A 88 -15.80 -2.69 -5.83
C SER A 88 -17.24 -2.98 -5.44
N ARG A 89 -17.99 -1.99 -4.93
CA ARG A 89 -19.42 -2.12 -4.68
C ARG A 89 -20.17 -2.06 -6.00
N PRO A 90 -20.91 -3.12 -6.36
CA PRO A 90 -21.75 -3.12 -7.56
C PRO A 90 -22.85 -2.06 -7.43
N PRO A 91 -23.17 -1.31 -8.50
CA PRO A 91 -24.30 -0.39 -8.51
C PRO A 91 -25.62 -1.18 -8.37
N LEU A 92 -26.55 -0.64 -7.57
CA LEU A 92 -27.89 -1.22 -7.40
C LEU A 92 -28.85 -0.63 -8.43
N PRO A 93 -29.79 -1.42 -8.98
CA PRO A 93 -30.79 -0.91 -9.89
C PRO A 93 -31.72 0.10 -9.20
N VAL A 94 -32.14 1.15 -9.93
CA VAL A 94 -33.16 2.09 -9.44
C VAL A 94 -34.52 1.37 -9.47
N PRO A 95 -35.29 1.37 -8.37
CA PRO A 95 -36.62 0.74 -8.34
C PRO A 95 -37.53 1.29 -9.44
N GLY A 96 -38.18 0.39 -10.19
CA GLY A 96 -39.10 0.75 -11.27
C GLY A 96 -38.45 1.05 -12.63
N CYS A 97 -37.12 1.03 -12.74
CA CYS A 97 -36.41 1.13 -14.02
C CYS A 97 -36.08 -0.27 -14.56
N GLU A 98 -36.71 -0.64 -15.68
CA GLU A 98 -36.52 -1.95 -16.34
C GLU A 98 -35.07 -2.15 -16.80
N THR A 99 -34.48 -1.16 -17.48
CA THR A 99 -33.09 -1.25 -17.95
C THR A 99 -32.08 -1.43 -16.83
N CYS A 100 -32.33 -0.80 -15.67
CA CYS A 100 -31.51 -1.04 -14.48
C CYS A 100 -31.62 -2.49 -14.00
N ALA A 101 -32.84 -3.05 -13.96
CA ALA A 101 -33.09 -4.42 -13.53
C ALA A 101 -32.41 -5.43 -14.47
N ASP A 102 -32.51 -5.23 -15.79
CA ASP A 102 -31.91 -6.11 -16.80
C ASP A 102 -30.38 -6.18 -16.67
N LEU A 103 -29.73 -5.03 -16.47
CA LEU A 103 -28.29 -4.95 -16.27
C LEU A 103 -27.85 -5.58 -14.94
N ALA A 104 -28.67 -5.48 -13.88
CA ALA A 104 -28.42 -6.17 -12.62
C ALA A 104 -28.55 -7.69 -12.78
N GLU A 105 -29.54 -8.16 -13.55
CA GLU A 105 -29.70 -9.58 -13.86
C GLU A 105 -28.55 -10.11 -14.72
N GLN A 106 -28.09 -9.34 -15.72
CA GLN A 106 -26.92 -9.69 -16.53
C GLN A 106 -25.69 -9.90 -15.67
N ARG A 107 -25.43 -8.99 -14.71
CA ARG A 107 -24.35 -9.13 -13.74
C ARG A 107 -24.48 -10.41 -12.91
N ASP A 108 -25.68 -10.71 -12.42
CA ASP A 108 -25.90 -11.89 -11.58
C ASP A 108 -25.73 -13.19 -12.39
N ARG A 109 -26.12 -13.20 -13.67
CA ARG A 109 -25.80 -14.28 -14.62
C ARG A 109 -24.30 -14.41 -14.89
N ALA A 110 -23.59 -13.30 -15.05
CA ALA A 110 -22.14 -13.29 -15.24
C ALA A 110 -21.40 -13.88 -14.03
N ARG A 111 -21.83 -13.54 -12.82
CA ARG A 111 -21.31 -14.12 -11.57
C ARG A 111 -21.56 -15.62 -11.48
N ALA A 112 -22.77 -16.07 -11.82
CA ALA A 112 -23.12 -17.49 -11.78
C ALA A 112 -22.24 -18.33 -12.72
N ARG A 113 -21.75 -17.74 -13.82
CA ARG A 113 -20.81 -18.38 -14.75
C ARG A 113 -19.33 -18.06 -14.51
N PHE A 114 -19.01 -17.31 -13.44
CA PHE A 114 -17.65 -16.83 -13.12
C PHE A 114 -16.97 -16.03 -14.24
N ASP A 115 -17.73 -15.22 -14.98
CA ASP A 115 -17.21 -14.36 -16.03
C ASP A 115 -17.05 -12.91 -15.52
N GLY A 116 -15.84 -12.60 -15.07
CA GLY A 116 -15.52 -11.29 -14.51
C GLY A 116 -15.53 -10.14 -15.52
N SER A 117 -15.33 -10.42 -16.82
CA SER A 117 -15.38 -9.39 -17.86
C SER A 117 -16.82 -8.90 -18.03
N ASP A 118 -17.76 -9.84 -18.21
CA ASP A 118 -19.17 -9.50 -18.39
C ASP A 118 -19.79 -8.92 -17.11
N GLU A 119 -19.34 -9.35 -15.93
CA GLU A 119 -19.72 -8.71 -14.66
C GLU A 119 -19.30 -7.24 -14.62
N THR A 120 -18.07 -6.96 -15.06
CA THR A 120 -17.53 -5.60 -15.09
C THR A 120 -18.29 -4.73 -16.10
N ASP A 121 -18.56 -5.26 -17.29
CA ASP A 121 -19.30 -4.55 -18.35
C ASP A 121 -20.73 -4.21 -17.90
N ALA A 122 -21.44 -5.15 -17.28
CA ALA A 122 -22.78 -4.90 -16.72
C ALA A 122 -22.75 -3.78 -15.67
N ASN A 123 -21.76 -3.77 -14.77
CA ASN A 123 -21.59 -2.70 -13.78
C ASN A 123 -21.28 -1.34 -14.42
N VAL A 124 -20.48 -1.30 -15.49
CA VAL A 124 -20.16 -0.06 -16.23
C VAL A 124 -21.40 0.48 -16.94
N LEU A 125 -22.14 -0.38 -17.64
CA LEU A 125 -23.37 -0.01 -18.33
C LEU A 125 -24.44 0.50 -17.37
N LEU A 126 -24.60 -0.15 -16.21
CA LEU A 126 -25.59 0.27 -15.20
C LEU A 126 -25.27 1.65 -14.64
N ARG A 127 -24.00 1.92 -14.30
CA ARG A 127 -23.56 3.25 -13.85
C ARG A 127 -23.73 4.32 -14.93
N ARG A 128 -23.49 3.98 -16.20
CA ARG A 128 -23.67 4.91 -17.32
C ARG A 128 -25.14 5.27 -17.49
N HIS A 129 -26.03 4.29 -17.53
CA HIS A 129 -27.47 4.51 -17.64
C HIS A 129 -27.99 5.36 -16.47
N GLN A 130 -27.58 5.06 -15.24
CA GLN A 130 -27.95 5.88 -14.07
C GLN A 130 -27.54 7.34 -14.18
N GLN A 131 -26.35 7.61 -14.69
CA GLN A 131 -25.86 8.98 -14.86
C GLN A 131 -26.62 9.74 -15.95
N GLN A 132 -27.12 9.04 -16.96
CA GLN A 132 -27.82 9.65 -18.10
C GLN A 132 -29.30 9.87 -17.80
N GLU A 133 -29.95 8.89 -17.15
CA GLU A 133 -31.41 8.84 -17.03
C GLU A 133 -31.94 9.15 -15.62
N HIS A 134 -31.12 8.95 -14.57
CA HIS A 134 -31.56 9.03 -13.16
C HIS A 134 -30.81 10.10 -12.35
N ARG A 135 -29.86 10.81 -12.95
CA ARG A 135 -29.11 11.88 -12.28
C ARG A 135 -29.90 13.17 -12.35
N THR A 136 -30.62 13.48 -11.28
CA THR A 136 -31.24 14.80 -11.04
C THR A 136 -30.22 15.81 -10.55
#